data_AF-A0A3E4Y5F3-F1
#
_entry.id   AF-A0A3E4Y5F3-F1
#
_cell.length_a   1.000
_cell.length_b   1.000
_cell.length_c   1.000
_cell.angle_alpha   90.00
_cell.angle_beta   90.00
_cell.angle_gamma   90.00
#
_symmetry.space_group_name_H-M   'P 1'
#
loop_
_entity.id
_entity.type
_entity.pdbx_description
1 polymer ?
#
loop_
_entity_poly.entity_id
_entity_poly.type
_entity_poly.pdbx_seq_one_letter_code
_entity_poly.pdbx_strand_id
1 'polypeptide(L)'
;MINADNLKWIIPSKEHSTISENCIRYIKAGQQYNMNTVDDEVIIQLINQYLCSLCIPAVSNPKVIPKARELRRFDYASYKKIYNLKDKRDIVWLKFTKKKHHIGVIGASCDINFNYDTTSGKIISHLGESWDESYVFIFPLYNIPEELNRSDIESGIGNYLIANNIPIIDFYSHNY
;
A
#
# COMPACT_ATOMS: atom_id res chain seq x y z
N MET A 1 1.88 22.03 -11.60
CA MET A 1 3.34 21.86 -11.44
C MET A 1 3.55 21.03 -10.19
N ILE A 2 4.31 19.94 -10.30
CA ILE A 2 4.70 19.11 -9.16
C ILE A 2 5.54 19.98 -8.22
N ASN A 3 5.15 20.07 -6.95
CA ASN A 3 5.91 20.85 -5.96
C ASN A 3 7.14 20.03 -5.52
N ALA A 4 8.33 20.66 -5.51
CA ALA A 4 9.58 20.04 -5.09
C ALA A 4 9.52 19.44 -3.67
N ASP A 5 8.67 20.01 -2.80
CA ASP A 5 8.42 19.50 -1.44
C ASP A 5 7.75 18.12 -1.40
N ASN A 6 7.14 17.65 -2.49
CA ASN A 6 6.40 16.38 -2.51
C ASN A 6 7.26 15.23 -3.05
N LEU A 7 8.25 15.54 -3.88
CA LEU A 7 9.26 14.58 -4.35
C LEU A 7 10.13 14.07 -3.20
N LYS A 8 10.21 14.79 -2.08
CA LYS A 8 10.94 14.33 -0.88
C LYS A 8 10.39 13.05 -0.26
N TRP A 9 9.14 12.69 -0.56
CA TRP A 9 8.55 11.43 -0.11
C TRP A 9 8.87 10.28 -1.06
N ILE A 10 9.34 10.59 -2.27
CA ILE A 10 9.82 9.64 -3.26
C ILE A 10 11.33 9.48 -3.04
N ILE A 11 11.69 8.73 -2.02
CA ILE A 11 13.09 8.45 -1.68
C ILE A 11 13.41 7.03 -2.15
N PRO A 12 14.32 6.84 -3.13
CA PRO A 12 14.85 5.51 -3.41
C PRO A 12 15.69 5.05 -2.22
N SER A 13 15.32 3.92 -1.64
CA SER A 13 16.02 3.38 -0.48
C SER A 13 17.18 2.50 -0.94
N LYS A 14 18.39 2.95 -0.65
CA LYS A 14 19.56 2.07 -0.67
C LYS A 14 19.53 1.22 0.61
N GLU A 15 19.40 -0.09 0.41
CA GLU A 15 19.66 -1.20 1.34
C GLU A 15 18.45 -1.81 2.07
N HIS A 16 18.46 -3.16 2.15
CA HIS A 16 17.59 -4.07 2.93
C HIS A 16 16.40 -4.77 2.23
N SER A 17 16.52 -5.12 0.95
CA SER A 17 15.52 -5.94 0.23
C SER A 17 15.44 -7.42 0.67
N THR A 18 16.38 -7.93 1.47
CA THR A 18 16.49 -9.36 1.83
C THR A 18 16.27 -9.62 3.32
N ILE A 19 15.41 -10.60 3.65
CA ILE A 19 15.22 -11.10 5.03
C ILE A 19 16.39 -12.04 5.37
N SER A 20 17.14 -11.75 6.44
CA SER A 20 18.04 -12.72 7.11
C SER A 20 17.60 -12.91 8.56
N GLU A 21 17.91 -14.05 9.18
CA GLU A 21 17.32 -14.56 10.44
C GLU A 21 17.40 -13.64 11.68
N ASN A 22 18.13 -12.52 11.62
CA ASN A 22 18.15 -11.46 12.64
C ASN A 22 17.42 -10.18 12.14
N CYS A 23 16.28 -10.38 11.49
CA CYS A 23 15.70 -9.43 10.54
C CYS A 23 15.21 -8.13 11.20
N ILE A 24 15.88 -7.01 10.90
CA ILE A 24 15.44 -5.64 11.22
C ILE A 24 13.96 -5.42 10.84
N ARG A 25 13.45 -6.10 9.80
CA ARG A 25 12.03 -6.03 9.41
C ARG A 25 11.08 -6.61 10.46
N TYR A 26 11.41 -7.73 11.12
CA TYR A 26 10.55 -8.29 12.18
C TYR A 26 10.55 -7.39 13.43
N ILE A 27 11.71 -6.85 13.80
CA ILE A 27 11.81 -5.90 14.92
C ILE A 27 10.98 -4.65 14.62
N LYS A 28 11.14 -4.07 13.43
CA LYS A 28 10.38 -2.89 13.02
C LYS A 28 8.89 -3.19 12.94
N ALA A 29 8.49 -4.34 12.38
CA ALA A 29 7.10 -4.78 12.35
C ALA A 29 6.50 -4.88 13.76
N GLY A 30 7.24 -5.41 14.73
CA GLY A 30 6.83 -5.43 16.15
C GLY A 30 6.65 -4.03 16.73
N GLN A 31 7.54 -3.08 16.41
CA GLN A 31 7.38 -1.67 16.81
C GLN A 31 6.12 -1.05 16.21
N GLN A 32 5.88 -1.25 14.91
CA GLN A 32 4.70 -0.73 14.20
C GLN A 32 3.40 -1.35 14.73
N TYR A 33 3.41 -2.64 15.07
CA TYR A 33 2.27 -3.36 15.64
C TYR A 33 1.83 -2.85 17.02
N ASN A 34 2.74 -2.21 17.75
CA ASN A 34 2.47 -1.62 19.06
C ASN A 34 1.99 -0.17 18.98
N MET A 35 2.02 0.45 17.79
CA MET A 35 1.43 1.76 17.57
C MET A 35 -0.09 1.66 17.40
N ASN A 36 -0.78 2.73 17.78
CA ASN A 36 -2.22 2.84 17.58
C ASN A 36 -2.56 2.96 16.09
N THR A 37 -3.64 2.30 15.69
CA THR A 37 -4.22 2.45 14.35
C THR A 37 -5.17 3.64 14.30
N VAL A 38 -5.58 4.00 13.10
CA VAL A 38 -6.56 5.06 12.83
C VAL A 38 -7.68 4.48 11.96
N ASP A 39 -8.80 5.19 11.90
CA ASP A 39 -9.94 4.79 11.08
C ASP A 39 -9.64 4.87 9.58
N ASP A 40 -10.38 4.07 8.81
CA ASP A 40 -10.30 4.00 7.34
C ASP A 40 -10.37 5.39 6.70
N GLU A 41 -11.25 6.26 7.19
CA GLU A 41 -11.46 7.61 6.67
C GLU A 41 -10.19 8.46 6.75
N VAL A 42 -9.42 8.33 7.83
CA VAL A 42 -8.16 9.07 8.03
C VAL A 42 -7.11 8.59 7.03
N ILE A 43 -7.00 7.27 6.83
CA ILE A 43 -6.08 6.67 5.86
C ILE A 43 -6.43 7.14 4.45
N ILE A 44 -7.71 7.09 4.08
CA ILE A 44 -8.21 7.54 2.77
C ILE A 44 -7.93 9.02 2.56
N GLN A 45 -8.16 9.86 3.57
CA GLN A 45 -7.90 11.30 3.49
C GLN A 45 -6.41 11.59 3.26
N LEU A 46 -5.51 10.95 4.01
CA LEU A 46 -4.06 11.15 3.87
C LEU A 46 -3.56 10.70 2.49
N ILE A 47 -4.01 9.54 1.99
CA ILE A 47 -3.63 9.06 0.65
C ILE A 47 -4.16 10.02 -0.42
N ASN A 48 -5.41 10.46 -0.32
CA ASN A 48 -5.98 11.43 -1.27
C ASN A 48 -5.25 12.77 -1.23
N GLN A 49 -4.83 13.25 -0.06
CA GLN A 49 -4.00 14.46 0.06
C GLN A 49 -2.68 14.30 -0.70
N TYR A 50 -1.99 13.17 -0.52
CA TYR A 50 -0.76 12.87 -1.24
C TYR A 50 -0.99 12.78 -2.76
N LEU A 51 -2.00 12.03 -3.21
CA LEU A 51 -2.34 11.88 -4.63
C LEU A 51 -2.70 13.22 -5.28
N CYS A 52 -3.54 14.03 -4.64
CA CYS A 52 -3.89 15.37 -5.12
C CYS A 52 -2.64 16.28 -5.25
N SER A 53 -1.65 16.10 -4.37
CA SER A 53 -0.38 16.84 -4.44
C SER A 53 0.45 16.52 -5.70
N LEU A 54 0.20 15.35 -6.32
CA LEU A 54 0.77 14.91 -7.58
C LEU A 54 -0.17 15.18 -8.78
N CYS A 55 -1.25 15.95 -8.56
CA CYS A 55 -2.32 16.18 -9.54
C CYS A 55 -3.08 14.90 -9.95
N ILE A 56 -3.05 13.85 -9.12
CA ILE A 56 -3.88 12.65 -9.29
C ILE A 56 -5.22 12.89 -8.56
N PRO A 57 -6.38 12.71 -9.22
CA PRO A 57 -7.69 12.92 -8.61
C PRO A 57 -7.93 12.06 -7.36
N ALA A 58 -8.59 12.65 -6.36
CA ALA A 58 -9.01 11.94 -5.16
C ALA A 58 -10.03 10.83 -5.48
N VAL A 59 -9.97 9.76 -4.68
CA VAL A 59 -10.85 8.60 -4.77
C VAL A 59 -11.77 8.61 -3.55
N SER A 60 -13.07 8.76 -3.77
CA SER A 60 -14.06 8.84 -2.68
C SER A 60 -14.31 7.51 -1.99
N ASN A 61 -14.27 6.40 -2.72
CA ASN A 61 -14.44 5.05 -2.16
C ASN A 61 -13.44 4.07 -2.78
N PRO A 62 -12.27 3.87 -2.16
CA PRO A 62 -11.28 2.90 -2.61
C PRO A 62 -11.57 1.47 -2.13
N LYS A 63 -12.62 1.24 -1.32
CA LYS A 63 -12.90 -0.08 -0.74
C LYS A 63 -13.37 -1.07 -1.81
N VAL A 64 -12.63 -2.16 -1.96
CA VAL A 64 -12.92 -3.24 -2.90
C VAL A 64 -13.02 -4.56 -2.14
N ILE A 65 -14.13 -5.26 -2.33
CA ILE A 65 -14.38 -6.58 -1.72
C ILE A 65 -13.81 -7.66 -2.64
N PRO A 66 -12.86 -8.49 -2.19
CA PRO A 66 -12.34 -9.61 -2.97
C PRO A 66 -13.45 -10.61 -3.28
N LYS A 67 -13.45 -11.16 -4.49
CA LYS A 67 -14.39 -12.22 -4.85
C LYS A 67 -14.08 -13.50 -4.08
N ALA A 68 -15.09 -14.10 -3.48
CA ALA A 68 -14.96 -15.37 -2.78
C ALA A 68 -14.78 -16.52 -3.78
N ARG A 69 -13.75 -17.36 -3.58
CA ARG A 69 -13.56 -18.67 -4.25
C ARG A 69 -13.25 -18.65 -5.76
N GLU A 70 -12.89 -17.50 -6.34
CA GLU A 70 -12.35 -17.44 -7.71
C GLU A 70 -10.81 -17.59 -7.71
N LEU A 71 -10.26 -18.27 -8.72
CA LEU A 71 -8.81 -18.29 -9.02
C LEU A 71 -8.23 -16.87 -9.16
N ARG A 72 -9.07 -15.89 -9.53
CA ARG A 72 -8.74 -14.47 -9.61
C ARG A 72 -9.67 -13.68 -8.68
N ARG A 73 -9.18 -13.37 -7.48
CA ARG A 73 -9.96 -12.64 -6.46
C ARG A 73 -10.24 -11.17 -6.82
N PHE A 74 -9.50 -10.62 -7.79
CA PHE A 74 -9.57 -9.23 -8.23
C PHE A 74 -9.69 -9.15 -9.75
N ASP A 75 -10.60 -8.29 -10.24
CA ASP A 75 -10.86 -8.11 -11.66
C ASP A 75 -10.25 -6.80 -12.18
N TYR A 76 -8.92 -6.83 -12.36
CA TYR A 76 -8.15 -5.69 -12.84
C TYR A 76 -8.59 -5.19 -14.23
N ALA A 77 -9.15 -6.07 -15.08
CA ALA A 77 -9.66 -5.67 -16.38
C ALA A 77 -10.92 -4.81 -16.25
N SER A 78 -11.81 -5.16 -15.32
CA SER A 78 -12.98 -4.34 -14.99
C SER A 78 -12.57 -3.03 -14.33
N TYR A 79 -11.60 -3.02 -13.40
CA TYR A 79 -11.10 -1.78 -12.79
C TYR A 79 -10.53 -0.82 -13.83
N LYS A 80 -9.75 -1.31 -14.80
CA LYS A 80 -9.26 -0.50 -15.92
C LYS A 80 -10.40 0.21 -16.66
N LYS A 81 -11.50 -0.49 -16.94
CA LYS A 81 -12.66 0.05 -17.66
C LYS A 81 -13.42 1.07 -16.82
N ILE A 82 -13.72 0.73 -15.56
CA ILE A 82 -14.49 1.57 -14.63
C ILE A 82 -13.75 2.89 -14.36
N TYR A 83 -12.43 2.82 -14.13
CA TYR A 83 -11.59 3.98 -13.86
C TYR A 83 -10.95 4.56 -15.12
N ASN A 84 -11.28 4.08 -16.32
CA ASN A 84 -10.70 4.54 -17.59
C ASN A 84 -9.15 4.65 -17.56
N LEU A 85 -8.47 3.66 -16.98
CA LEU A 85 -7.01 3.67 -16.84
C LEU A 85 -6.32 3.34 -18.16
N LYS A 86 -5.14 3.93 -18.39
CA LYS A 86 -4.28 3.60 -19.54
C LYS A 86 -3.82 2.15 -19.47
N ASP A 87 -3.34 1.72 -18.29
CA ASP A 87 -2.96 0.35 -17.98
C ASP A 87 -3.75 -0.16 -16.75
N LYS A 88 -4.15 -1.43 -16.77
CA LYS A 88 -4.81 -2.07 -15.62
C LYS A 88 -3.92 -2.14 -14.37
N ARG A 89 -2.60 -2.00 -14.58
CA ARG A 89 -1.58 -1.98 -13.53
C ARG A 89 -1.48 -0.62 -12.84
N ASP A 90 -2.10 0.45 -13.38
CA ASP A 90 -2.08 1.81 -12.82
C ASP A 90 -2.96 1.91 -11.56
N ILE A 91 -2.63 1.12 -10.55
CA ILE A 91 -3.31 1.08 -9.25
C ILE A 91 -2.26 0.95 -8.14
N VAL A 92 -2.55 1.57 -7.00
CA VAL A 92 -1.93 1.27 -5.71
C VAL A 92 -2.99 0.68 -4.80
N TRP A 93 -2.60 -0.25 -3.94
CA TRP A 93 -3.51 -0.96 -3.07
C TRP A 93 -2.92 -1.16 -1.67
N LEU A 94 -3.81 -1.34 -0.70
CA LEU A 94 -3.46 -1.60 0.71
C LEU A 94 -4.23 -2.82 1.21
N LYS A 95 -3.55 -3.65 2.00
CA LYS A 95 -4.16 -4.78 2.73
C LYS A 95 -3.99 -4.57 4.23
N PHE A 96 -4.96 -5.04 5.00
CA PHE A 96 -5.02 -4.84 6.45
C PHE A 96 -4.81 -6.13 7.23
N THR A 97 -4.38 -6.01 8.48
CA THR A 97 -4.44 -7.12 9.45
C THR A 97 -5.83 -7.23 10.06
N LYS A 98 -6.26 -8.45 10.35
CA LYS A 98 -7.62 -8.71 10.84
C LYS A 98 -7.86 -8.29 12.29
N LYS A 99 -6.92 -8.48 13.23
CA LYS A 99 -7.25 -8.27 14.66
C LYS A 99 -7.13 -6.81 15.08
N LYS A 100 -6.06 -6.13 14.69
CA LYS A 100 -5.79 -4.73 15.09
C LYS A 100 -6.03 -3.68 14.01
N HIS A 101 -6.37 -4.10 12.79
CA HIS A 101 -6.63 -3.20 11.66
C HIS A 101 -5.42 -2.33 11.24
N HIS A 102 -4.19 -2.85 11.40
CA HIS A 102 -2.99 -2.21 10.85
C HIS A 102 -2.95 -2.32 9.34
N ILE A 103 -2.34 -1.33 8.68
CA ILE A 103 -1.88 -1.49 7.29
C ILE A 103 -0.79 -2.56 7.31
N GLY A 104 -1.07 -3.71 6.71
CA GLY A 104 -0.10 -4.79 6.65
C GLY A 104 0.98 -4.50 5.60
N VAL A 105 0.57 -4.08 4.40
CA VAL A 105 1.47 -3.76 3.29
C VAL A 105 0.76 -2.86 2.28
N ILE A 106 1.54 -2.01 1.61
CA ILE A 106 1.15 -1.21 0.45
C ILE A 106 1.85 -1.81 -0.77
N GLY A 107 1.15 -1.89 -1.89
CA GLY A 107 1.73 -2.37 -3.15
C GLY A 107 1.08 -1.70 -4.34
N ALA A 108 1.69 -1.85 -5.52
CA ALA A 108 1.14 -1.38 -6.78
C ALA A 108 0.93 -2.53 -7.76
N SER A 109 0.19 -2.28 -8.86
CA SER A 109 0.00 -3.24 -9.96
C SER A 109 -0.98 -4.39 -9.65
N CYS A 110 -1.00 -5.40 -10.51
CA CYS A 110 -2.00 -6.48 -10.54
C CYS A 110 -1.62 -7.73 -9.73
N ASP A 111 -0.97 -7.58 -8.57
CA ASP A 111 -0.40 -8.67 -7.79
C ASP A 111 -1.01 -8.80 -6.37
N ILE A 112 -2.16 -8.17 -6.12
CA ILE A 112 -2.89 -8.33 -4.84
C ILE A 112 -3.14 -9.81 -4.56
N ASN A 113 -2.60 -10.29 -3.44
CA ASN A 113 -2.75 -11.66 -2.94
C ASN A 113 -2.67 -11.68 -1.41
N PHE A 114 -3.09 -12.79 -0.79
CA PHE A 114 -3.04 -12.98 0.67
C PHE A 114 -2.11 -14.13 1.07
N ASN A 115 -1.08 -14.41 0.26
CA ASN A 115 -0.17 -15.54 0.49
C ASN A 115 0.80 -15.24 1.64
N TYR A 116 0.92 -16.19 2.57
CA TYR A 116 1.85 -16.18 3.69
C TYR A 116 3.31 -16.48 3.30
N ASP A 117 3.57 -17.02 2.10
CA ASP A 117 4.95 -17.27 1.62
C ASP A 117 5.67 -15.98 1.19
N THR A 118 4.92 -14.91 0.94
CA THR A 118 5.49 -13.58 0.65
C THR A 118 6.18 -13.01 1.89
N THR A 119 7.08 -12.04 1.70
CA THR A 119 7.72 -11.34 2.81
C THR A 119 6.70 -10.75 3.79
N SER A 120 5.74 -9.98 3.26
CA SER A 120 4.67 -9.39 4.08
C SER A 120 3.87 -10.48 4.81
N GLY A 121 3.56 -11.58 4.12
CA GLY A 121 2.90 -12.75 4.70
C GLY A 121 3.65 -13.34 5.90
N LYS A 122 4.95 -13.60 5.76
CA LYS A 122 5.81 -14.12 6.83
C LYS A 122 5.85 -13.20 8.05
N ILE A 123 5.94 -11.88 7.83
CA ILE A 123 5.92 -10.88 8.91
C ILE A 123 4.60 -10.92 9.67
N ILE A 124 3.47 -10.96 8.96
CA ILE A 124 2.13 -11.01 9.57
C ILE A 124 1.97 -12.29 10.41
N SER A 125 2.40 -13.45 9.88
CA SER A 125 2.42 -14.70 10.64
C SER A 125 3.31 -14.63 11.88
N HIS A 126 4.49 -14.03 11.77
CA HIS A 126 5.42 -13.87 12.89
C HIS A 126 4.81 -13.06 14.05
N LEU A 127 3.98 -12.06 13.74
CA LEU A 127 3.26 -11.26 14.75
C LEU A 127 2.01 -11.96 15.32
N GLY A 128 1.69 -13.17 14.87
CA GLY A 128 0.46 -13.88 15.25
C GLY A 128 -0.81 -13.20 14.71
N GLU A 129 -0.70 -12.37 13.67
CA GLU A 129 -1.80 -11.76 12.95
C GLU A 129 -2.27 -12.61 11.76
N SER A 130 -3.36 -12.20 11.14
CA SER A 130 -3.80 -12.72 9.85
C SER A 130 -4.27 -11.60 8.94
N TRP A 131 -4.30 -11.85 7.64
CA TRP A 131 -4.85 -10.89 6.68
C TRP A 131 -6.36 -10.69 6.90
N ASP A 132 -6.80 -9.43 6.86
CA ASP A 132 -8.21 -9.13 6.61
C ASP A 132 -8.50 -9.32 5.12
N GLU A 133 -9.30 -10.34 4.82
CA GLU A 133 -9.70 -10.67 3.46
C GLU A 133 -11.09 -10.13 3.10
N SER A 134 -11.73 -9.37 3.99
CA SER A 134 -13.06 -8.81 3.76
C SER A 134 -13.04 -7.64 2.78
N TYR A 135 -11.97 -6.86 2.74
CA TYR A 135 -11.73 -5.82 1.74
C TYR A 135 -10.24 -5.47 1.59
N VAL A 136 -9.95 -4.73 0.53
CA VAL A 136 -8.70 -3.99 0.34
C VAL A 136 -9.04 -2.57 -0.07
N PHE A 137 -8.06 -1.66 0.02
CA PHE A 137 -8.15 -0.39 -0.70
C PHE A 137 -7.47 -0.50 -2.06
N ILE A 138 -8.10 0.07 -3.09
CA ILE A 138 -7.54 0.24 -4.43
C ILE A 138 -7.72 1.70 -4.83
N PHE A 139 -6.59 2.36 -5.09
CA PHE A 139 -6.51 3.72 -5.59
C PHE A 139 -6.07 3.69 -7.07
N PRO A 140 -6.95 4.03 -8.03
CA PRO A 140 -6.55 4.26 -9.42
C PRO A 140 -5.54 5.41 -9.54
N LEU A 141 -4.48 5.16 -10.32
CA LEU A 141 -3.44 6.15 -10.63
C LEU A 141 -3.71 6.77 -12.00
N TYR A 142 -4.53 7.81 -12.03
CA TYR A 142 -4.82 8.54 -13.27
C TYR A 142 -3.62 9.38 -13.69
N ASN A 143 -3.26 9.30 -14.99
CA ASN A 143 -2.26 10.19 -15.61
C ASN A 143 -1.00 10.37 -14.76
N ILE A 144 -0.38 9.25 -14.34
CA ILE A 144 0.90 9.25 -13.63
C ILE A 144 1.86 10.23 -14.34
N PRO A 145 2.45 11.20 -13.63
CA PRO A 145 3.36 12.17 -14.23
C PRO A 145 4.53 11.47 -14.94
N GLU A 146 5.00 12.01 -16.07
CA GLU A 146 6.00 11.34 -16.92
C GLU A 146 7.32 11.04 -16.20
N GLU A 147 7.68 11.84 -15.20
CA GLU A 147 8.89 11.67 -14.38
C GLU A 147 8.74 10.61 -13.29
N LEU A 148 7.52 10.12 -13.06
CA LEU A 148 7.20 9.16 -12.01
C LEU A 148 6.71 7.84 -12.59
N ASN A 149 6.93 6.77 -11.83
CA ASN A 149 6.34 5.47 -12.07
C ASN A 149 5.48 5.03 -10.89
N ARG A 150 4.82 3.87 -11.02
CA ARG A 150 3.90 3.34 -10.00
C ARG A 150 4.60 3.07 -8.66
N SER A 151 5.83 2.58 -8.73
CA SER A 151 6.65 2.29 -7.55
C SER A 151 7.05 3.57 -6.82
N ASP A 152 7.30 4.66 -7.55
CA ASP A 152 7.56 5.97 -6.95
C ASP A 152 6.33 6.47 -6.15
N ILE A 153 5.13 6.30 -6.71
CA ILE A 153 3.88 6.67 -6.04
C ILE A 153 3.61 5.77 -4.84
N GLU A 154 3.81 4.45 -4.96
CA GLU A 154 3.70 3.48 -3.85
C GLU A 154 4.63 3.86 -2.68
N SER A 155 5.91 4.12 -2.99
CA SER A 155 6.94 4.54 -2.05
C SER A 155 6.57 5.84 -1.36
N GLY A 156 6.12 6.83 -2.14
CA GLY A 156 5.70 8.12 -1.60
C GLY A 156 4.45 8.05 -0.73
N ILE A 157 3.47 7.19 -1.06
CA ILE A 157 2.32 6.94 -0.18
C ILE A 157 2.79 6.34 1.15
N GLY A 158 3.63 5.30 1.12
CA GLY A 158 4.17 4.68 2.33
C GLY A 158 4.92 5.67 3.22
N ASN A 159 5.83 6.45 2.62
CA ASN A 159 6.61 7.45 3.33
C ASN A 159 5.75 8.59 3.89
N TYR A 160 4.75 9.05 3.13
CA TYR A 160 3.82 10.09 3.59
C TYR A 160 2.98 9.60 4.77
N LEU A 161 2.49 8.37 4.75
CA LEU A 161 1.74 7.76 5.86
C LEU A 161 2.62 7.61 7.11
N ILE A 162 3.86 7.13 6.96
CA ILE A 162 4.83 7.01 8.07
C ILE A 162 5.12 8.38 8.69
N ALA A 163 5.34 9.42 7.87
CA ALA A 163 5.59 10.77 8.35
C ALA A 163 4.39 11.37 9.11
N ASN A 164 3.18 10.88 8.83
CA ASN A 164 1.95 11.21 9.55
C ASN A 164 1.65 10.22 10.70
N ASN A 165 2.64 9.45 11.16
CA ASN A 165 2.55 8.48 12.25
C ASN A 165 1.54 7.33 12.03
N ILE A 166 1.22 7.00 10.78
CA ILE A 166 0.36 5.86 10.47
C ILE A 166 1.23 4.58 10.42
N PRO A 167 0.94 3.56 11.23
CA PRO A 167 1.77 2.37 11.28
C PRO A 167 1.56 1.44 10.07
N ILE A 168 2.67 0.99 9.48
CA ILE A 168 2.71 0.01 8.39
C ILE A 168 3.56 -1.18 8.84
N ILE A 169 2.98 -2.37 8.89
CA ILE A 169 3.66 -3.57 9.41
C ILE A 169 4.85 -3.95 8.54
N ASP A 170 4.66 -4.08 7.23
CA ASP A 170 5.76 -4.28 6.30
C ASP A 170 6.42 -2.94 5.93
N PHE A 171 7.03 -2.31 6.94
CA PHE A 171 7.58 -0.95 6.89
C PHE A 171 8.57 -0.70 5.74
N TYR A 172 9.27 -1.73 5.26
CA TYR A 172 10.29 -1.58 4.21
C TYR A 172 9.81 -2.07 2.83
N SER A 173 8.55 -2.48 2.70
CA SER A 173 7.99 -2.98 1.43
C SER A 173 8.06 -1.98 0.28
N HIS A 174 7.99 -0.70 0.60
CA HIS A 174 7.88 0.43 -0.32
C HIS A 174 9.18 1.26 -0.36
N ASN A 175 10.29 0.65 0.07
CA ASN A 175 11.62 1.26 0.17
C ASN A 175 12.57 0.57 -0.83
N TYR A 176 12.27 0.67 -2.12
CA TYR A 176 13.13 0.16 -3.21
C TYR A 176 14.15 1.17 -3.71
#